data_AF-A0A5C9DX78-F1
#
_entry.id   AF-A0A5C9DX78-F1
#
_cell.length_a   1.000
_cell.length_b   1.000
_cell.length_c   1.000
_cell.angle_alpha   90.00
_cell.angle_beta   90.00
_cell.angle_gamma   90.00
#
_symmetry.space_group_name_H-M   'P 1'
#
loop_
_entity.id
_entity.type
_entity.pdbx_description
1 polymer ?
#
loop_
_entity_poly.entity_id
_entity_poly.type
_entity_poly.pdbx_seq_one_letter_code
_entity_poly.pdbx_strand_id
1 'polypeptide(L)'
;MSQRKSGFARIVRTLVTRGHTIYGREKLVDVFAESGLELIDGYPPENPDLIALTKFLVEYAKLSPAAKLTLLILARQQNVELPKDIMKEEKRFFKFG
;
A
#
# COMPACT_ATOMS: atom_id res chain seq x y z
N MET A 1 -17.92 -7.04 -9.05
CA MET A 1 -16.79 -6.43 -8.31
C MET A 1 -16.23 -5.29 -9.16
N SER A 2 -16.10 -4.06 -8.64
CA SER A 2 -15.62 -2.92 -9.44
C SER A 2 -14.18 -3.14 -9.92
N GLN A 3 -13.86 -2.77 -11.16
CA GLN A 3 -12.52 -2.90 -11.78
C GLN A 3 -11.41 -2.25 -10.95
N ARG A 4 -11.76 -1.19 -10.21
CA ARG A 4 -10.83 -0.51 -9.29
C ARG A 4 -10.50 -1.37 -8.07
N LYS A 5 -11.50 -2.04 -7.50
CA LYS A 5 -11.36 -2.90 -6.32
C LYS A 5 -10.48 -4.12 -6.64
N SER A 6 -10.70 -4.75 -7.79
CA SER A 6 -9.88 -5.88 -8.24
C SER A 6 -8.42 -5.47 -8.52
N GLY A 7 -8.21 -4.28 -9.10
CA GLY A 7 -6.89 -3.69 -9.28
C GLY A 7 -6.16 -3.47 -7.96
N PHE A 8 -6.80 -2.79 -6.99
CA PHE A 8 -6.19 -2.54 -5.69
C PHE A 8 -5.87 -3.83 -4.94
N ALA A 9 -6.78 -4.81 -4.94
CA ALA A 9 -6.55 -6.10 -4.31
C ALA A 9 -5.32 -6.84 -4.89
N ARG A 10 -5.12 -6.80 -6.22
CA ARG A 10 -3.94 -7.39 -6.87
C ARG A 10 -2.65 -6.68 -6.49
N ILE A 11 -2.66 -5.34 -6.41
CA ILE A 11 -1.52 -4.55 -5.95
C ILE A 11 -1.20 -4.92 -4.50
N VAL A 12 -2.18 -4.85 -3.58
CA VAL A 12 -1.98 -5.17 -2.16
C VAL A 12 -1.43 -6.59 -1.99
N ARG A 13 -1.99 -7.59 -2.66
CA ARG A 13 -1.47 -8.97 -2.61
C ARG A 13 0.01 -9.04 -2.99
N THR A 14 0.40 -8.34 -4.06
CA THR A 14 1.80 -8.28 -4.51
C THR A 14 2.70 -7.60 -3.48
N LEU A 15 2.24 -6.49 -2.90
CA LEU A 15 2.98 -5.73 -1.89
C LEU A 15 3.13 -6.50 -0.59
N VAL A 16 2.15 -7.30 -0.18
CA VAL A 16 2.24 -8.12 1.04
C VAL A 16 3.23 -9.26 0.85
N THR A 17 3.12 -9.99 -0.26
CA THR A 17 4.06 -11.09 -0.57
C THR A 17 5.51 -10.61 -0.65
N ARG A 18 5.76 -9.42 -1.23
CA ARG A 18 7.13 -8.90 -1.39
C ARG A 18 7.59 -8.06 -0.20
N GLY A 19 6.67 -7.34 0.42
CA GLY A 19 6.93 -6.42 1.52
C GLY A 19 7.35 -7.12 2.81
N HIS A 20 6.86 -8.35 3.04
CA HIS A 20 7.34 -9.18 4.16
C HIS A 20 8.86 -9.40 4.09
N THR A 21 9.39 -9.63 2.89
CA THR A 21 10.84 -9.79 2.67
C THR A 21 11.60 -8.48 2.81
N ILE A 22 11.01 -7.35 2.37
CA ILE A 22 11.72 -6.06 2.27
C ILE A 22 11.68 -5.27 3.57
N TYR A 23 10.53 -5.22 4.25
CA TYR A 23 10.29 -4.38 5.43
C TYR A 23 10.16 -5.17 6.73
N GLY A 24 10.08 -6.51 6.65
CA GLY A 24 9.82 -7.37 7.78
C GLY A 24 8.33 -7.42 8.16
N ARG A 25 7.98 -8.41 8.97
CA ARG A 25 6.59 -8.68 9.37
C ARG A 25 5.98 -7.55 10.20
N GLU A 26 6.72 -7.01 11.16
CA GLU A 26 6.22 -6.01 12.12
C GLU A 26 5.74 -4.75 11.41
N LYS A 27 6.56 -4.17 10.53
CA LYS A 27 6.17 -2.97 9.77
C LYS A 27 4.97 -3.18 8.87
N LEU A 28 4.80 -4.38 8.31
CA LEU A 28 3.60 -4.67 7.54
C LEU A 28 2.38 -4.77 8.47
N VAL A 29 2.50 -5.43 9.61
CA VAL A 29 1.40 -5.50 10.60
C VAL A 29 0.92 -4.10 10.99
N ASP A 30 1.84 -3.15 11.21
CA ASP A 30 1.49 -1.75 11.53
C ASP A 30 0.67 -1.09 10.39
N VAL A 31 1.15 -1.22 9.15
CA VAL A 31 0.44 -0.70 7.96
C VAL A 31 -0.95 -1.32 7.81
N PHE A 32 -1.09 -2.62 8.11
CA PHE A 32 -2.38 -3.31 8.10
C PHE A 32 -3.32 -2.76 9.16
N ALA A 33 -2.84 -2.62 10.40
CA ALA A 33 -3.60 -2.06 11.51
C ALA A 33 -4.09 -0.63 11.21
N GLU A 34 -3.22 0.24 10.70
CA GLU A 34 -3.56 1.62 10.31
C GLU A 34 -4.56 1.68 9.14
N SER A 35 -4.53 0.68 8.26
CA SER A 35 -5.45 0.59 7.12
C SER A 35 -6.84 0.02 7.46
N GLY A 36 -7.01 -0.57 8.65
CA GLY A 36 -8.21 -1.31 9.03
C GLY A 36 -8.35 -2.65 8.29
N LEU A 37 -7.25 -3.20 7.76
CA LEU A 37 -7.18 -4.54 7.21
C LEU A 37 -6.63 -5.49 8.28
N GLU A 38 -7.26 -6.65 8.45
CA GLU A 38 -6.73 -7.72 9.27
C GLU A 38 -5.85 -8.65 8.43
N LEU A 39 -4.70 -9.04 8.97
CA LEU A 39 -3.86 -10.09 8.39
C LEU A 39 -4.37 -11.45 8.85
N ILE A 40 -4.75 -12.32 7.91
CA ILE A 40 -5.09 -13.72 8.18
C ILE A 40 -3.91 -14.55 7.68
N ASP A 41 -3.21 -15.21 8.60
CA ASP A 41 -2.01 -16.03 8.30
C ASP A 41 -0.93 -15.32 7.49
N GLY A 42 -0.79 -13.99 7.67
CA GLY A 42 0.20 -13.18 6.95
C GLY A 42 -0.24 -12.75 5.54
N TYR A 43 -1.49 -13.00 5.17
CA TYR A 43 -2.10 -12.60 3.90
C TYR A 43 -3.23 -11.56 4.11
N PRO A 44 -3.48 -10.69 3.11
CA PRO A 44 -4.66 -9.84 3.13
C PRO A 44 -5.94 -10.69 3.05
N PRO A 45 -7.07 -10.19 3.57
CA PRO A 45 -8.33 -10.94 3.58
C PRO A 45 -8.82 -11.18 2.14
N GLU A 46 -9.68 -12.18 1.93
CA GLU A 46 -10.12 -12.58 0.59
C GLU A 46 -10.98 -11.52 -0.12
N ASN A 47 -11.76 -10.74 0.63
CA ASN A 47 -12.64 -9.71 0.09
C ASN A 47 -12.55 -8.39 0.87
N PRO A 48 -11.38 -7.72 0.86
CA PRO A 48 -11.17 -6.48 1.60
C PRO A 48 -12.07 -5.38 1.05
N ASP A 49 -12.52 -4.46 1.90
CA ASP A 49 -13.24 -3.29 1.44
C ASP A 49 -12.34 -2.33 0.63
N LEU A 50 -12.91 -1.60 -0.33
CA LEU A 50 -12.17 -0.65 -1.16
C LEU A 50 -11.57 0.48 -0.30
N ILE A 51 -12.23 0.90 0.77
CA ILE A 51 -11.71 1.95 1.66
C ILE A 51 -10.47 1.44 2.38
N ALA A 52 -10.51 0.22 2.90
CA ALA A 52 -9.38 -0.41 3.60
C ALA A 52 -8.19 -0.63 2.64
N LEU A 53 -8.45 -1.13 1.43
CA LEU A 53 -7.44 -1.21 0.36
C LEU A 53 -6.82 0.15 0.06
N THR A 54 -7.64 1.20 -0.05
CA THR A 54 -7.17 2.56 -0.34
C THR A 54 -6.25 3.07 0.75
N LYS A 55 -6.63 2.92 2.02
CA LYS A 55 -5.81 3.30 3.17
C LYS A 55 -4.49 2.53 3.19
N PHE A 56 -4.52 1.22 2.94
CA PHE A 56 -3.31 0.41 2.87
C PHE A 56 -2.32 0.94 1.84
N LEU A 57 -2.78 1.29 0.64
CA LEU A 57 -1.88 1.83 -0.40
C LEU A 57 -1.27 3.18 0.01
N VAL A 58 -2.03 4.02 0.73
CA VAL A 58 -1.55 5.29 1.26
C VAL A 58 -0.50 5.06 2.35
N GLU A 59 -0.77 4.21 3.33
CA GLU A 59 0.17 3.93 4.43
C GLU A 59 1.43 3.21 3.92
N TYR A 60 1.28 2.24 3.01
CA TYR A 60 2.41 1.58 2.38
C TYR A 60 3.33 2.57 1.65
N ALA A 61 2.76 3.59 0.98
CA ALA A 61 3.55 4.60 0.28
C ALA A 61 4.39 5.47 1.23
N LYS A 62 4.00 5.61 2.50
CA LYS A 62 4.75 6.38 3.51
C LYS A 62 5.94 5.62 4.09
N LEU A 63 6.00 4.29 3.93
CA LEU A 63 7.09 3.47 4.47
C LEU A 63 8.48 3.92 3.98
N SER A 64 8.58 4.26 2.69
CA SER A 64 9.81 4.79 2.09
C SER A 64 9.56 5.34 0.68
N PRO A 65 10.47 6.16 0.15
CA PRO A 65 10.45 6.54 -1.27
C PRO A 65 10.45 5.33 -2.22
N ALA A 66 11.15 4.25 -1.85
CA ALA A 66 11.18 3.01 -2.63
C ALA A 66 9.82 2.27 -2.61
N ALA A 67 9.10 2.31 -1.48
CA ALA A 67 7.74 1.78 -1.36
C ALA A 67 6.78 2.53 -2.30
N LYS A 68 6.82 3.87 -2.26
CA LYS A 68 6.04 4.74 -3.15
C LYS A 68 6.35 4.48 -4.63
N LEU A 69 7.63 4.37 -5.01
CA LEU A 69 8.02 4.06 -6.39
C LEU A 69 7.52 2.68 -6.83
N THR A 70 7.65 1.67 -5.97
CA THR A 70 7.14 0.32 -6.24
C THR A 70 5.64 0.33 -6.49
N LEU A 71 4.90 1.06 -5.66
CA LEU A 71 3.45 1.23 -5.81
C LEU A 71 3.08 1.90 -7.14
N LEU A 72 3.80 2.96 -7.54
CA LEU A 72 3.59 3.65 -8.83
C LEU A 72 3.83 2.71 -10.02
N ILE A 73 4.89 1.89 -9.97
CA ILE A 73 5.20 0.91 -11.02
C ILE A 73 4.09 -0.15 -11.12
N LEU A 74 3.66 -0.71 -10.00
CA LEU A 74 2.60 -1.73 -9.97
C LEU A 74 1.27 -1.18 -10.48
N ALA A 75 0.92 0.04 -10.08
CA ALA A 75 -0.29 0.71 -10.56
C ALA A 75 -0.29 0.89 -12.08
N ARG A 76 0.86 1.31 -12.65
CA ARG A 76 1.04 1.43 -14.09
C ARG A 76 0.92 0.07 -14.80
N GLN A 77 1.57 -0.97 -14.27
CA GLN A 77 1.51 -2.33 -14.85
C GLN A 77 0.10 -2.93 -14.85
N GLN A 78 -0.73 -2.56 -13.87
CA GLN A 78 -2.09 -3.08 -13.72
C GLN A 78 -3.15 -2.15 -14.31
N ASN A 79 -2.76 -1.01 -14.89
CA ASN A 79 -3.65 0.04 -15.39
C ASN A 79 -4.67 0.51 -14.33
N VAL A 80 -4.16 0.84 -13.14
CA VAL A 80 -4.95 1.21 -11.97
C VAL A 80 -4.60 2.64 -11.55
N GLU A 81 -5.63 3.49 -11.42
CA GLU A 81 -5.44 4.85 -10.90
C GLU A 81 -5.31 4.86 -9.37
N LEU A 82 -4.16 5.35 -8.89
CA LEU A 82 -3.89 5.48 -7.47
C LEU A 82 -4.60 6.69 -6.84
N PRO A 83 -4.89 6.62 -5.54
CA PRO A 83 -5.33 7.77 -4.75
C PRO A 83 -4.42 8.99 -4.91
N LYS A 84 -5.02 10.18 -5.04
CA LYS A 84 -4.29 11.46 -5.17
C LYS A 84 -3.36 11.73 -3.99
N ASP A 85 -3.68 11.20 -2.81
CA ASP A 85 -2.86 11.40 -1.61
C ASP A 85 -1.49 10.73 -1.69
N ILE A 86 -1.34 9.67 -2.49
CA ILE A 86 -0.02 9.05 -2.75
C ILE A 86 0.84 9.96 -3.63
N MET A 87 0.23 10.75 -4.51
CA MET A 87 0.93 11.65 -5.42
C MET A 87 1.43 12.92 -4.74
N LYS A 88 0.90 13.27 -3.55
CA LYS A 88 1.39 14.42 -2.80
C LYS A 88 2.84 14.19 -2.40
N GLU A 89 3.72 15.13 -2.71
CA GLU A 89 5.06 15.17 -2.16
C GLU A 89 4.93 15.42 -0.66
N GLU A 90 5.49 14.52 0.17
CA GLU A 90 5.78 14.90 1.55
C GLU A 90 6.74 16.09 1.46
N LYS A 91 6.28 17.26 1.93
CA LYS A 91 7.15 18.41 2.12
C LYS A 91 8.22 18.02 3.14
N ARG A 92 9.36 17.50 2.68
CA ARG A 92 10.55 17.32 3.51
C ARG A 92 11.03 18.72 3.90
N PHE A 93 10.62 19.16 5.07
CA PHE A 93 11.29 20.26 5.77
C PHE A 93 12.68 19.74 6.17
N PHE A 94 13.67 19.95 5.29
CA PHE A 94 15.06 19.89 5.70
C PHE A 94 15.29 21.05 6.68
N LYS A 95 15.17 20.78 7.98
CA LYS A 95 15.78 21.65 8.99
C LYS A 95 17.28 21.39 8.94
N PHE A 96 18.01 22.25 8.24
CA PHE A 96 19.39 22.55 8.60
C PHE A 96 19.32 23.63 9.68
N GLY A 97 19.71 23.30 10.90
CA GLY A 97 19.72 24.19 12.05
C GLY A 97 20.13 23.44 13.29
#